data_AF-R6N793-F1
#
_entry.id   AF-R6N793-F1
#
_cell.length_a   1.000
_cell.length_b   1.000
_cell.length_c   1.000
_cell.angle_alpha   90.00
_cell.angle_beta   90.00
_cell.angle_gamma   90.00
#
_symmetry.space_group_name_H-M   'P 1'
#
loop_
_entity.id
_entity.type
_entity.pdbx_description
1 polymer ?
#
loop_
_entity_poly.entity_id
_entity_poly.type
_entity_poly.pdbx_seq_one_letter_code
_entity_poly.pdbx_strand_id
1 'polypeptide(L)'
;MLKKLTALLICAVMLSLSVTVNAAESYTKEDISKAIDGIISYKSAILKADDTASFVQKLSETTDNSETQWYIISLSKYGTDVTAVQSSMIKSAEKLYESKSKATDFQRTSLALYACGLNPENINGKNLLSDGVYNSENVNKQGINAYVYALLSLDCANAKVPSEAKYDREYFIKKIIGLQLSDGGFTLMGKSADTDVTAMCLQALAPYKSDSTVKESIDRALNVLSKKQNEKGGYSSFGTVNSESVSQVISALVALDIDVQSDSRFIKNGNTLVDNLMTFKNSDGGFSHIENGKSNNIACYQALNSLVDLYKYMSKGNTEIFEFDDTKKNNSNSENSRQNTENSNTDSSEVNIDSNNKNNSVNTGDITEKHNSQVDEGQQETTVKPESNNAENYDDQVMALADDNYEPFTLASTPDSVAAANSDDDNNFIFYVSLIGLVAVAAVLLIIRLTVLKKDGEPFRLFGKRKGDK
;
A
#
# COMPACT_ATOMS: atom_id res chain seq x y z
N MET A 1 0.38 -50.62 33.01
CA MET A 1 -0.04 -49.28 33.49
C MET A 1 0.83 -48.15 32.96
N LEU A 2 2.17 -48.28 33.00
CA LEU A 2 3.09 -47.20 32.61
C LEU A 2 2.85 -46.63 31.20
N LYS A 3 2.67 -47.49 30.18
CA LYS A 3 2.38 -47.06 28.78
C LYS A 3 1.08 -46.25 28.63
N LYS A 4 0.03 -46.56 29.43
CA LYS A 4 -1.23 -45.80 29.42
C LYS A 4 -1.06 -44.45 30.12
N LEU A 5 -0.22 -44.38 31.15
CA LEU A 5 0.12 -43.13 31.84
C LEU A 5 0.95 -42.20 30.94
N THR A 6 1.90 -42.75 30.18
CA THR A 6 2.72 -41.98 29.24
C THR A 6 1.90 -41.41 28.09
N ALA A 7 0.96 -42.19 27.53
CA ALA A 7 0.05 -41.72 26.48
C ALA A 7 -0.89 -40.60 26.99
N LEU A 8 -1.41 -40.72 28.21
CA LEU A 8 -2.23 -39.69 28.85
C LEU A 8 -1.44 -38.41 29.13
N LEU A 9 -0.17 -38.52 29.51
CA LEU A 9 0.70 -37.36 29.74
C LEU A 9 1.03 -36.62 28.43
N ILE A 10 1.30 -37.36 27.34
CA ILE A 10 1.55 -36.78 26.01
C ILE A 10 0.28 -36.11 25.48
N CYS A 11 -0.89 -36.74 25.61
CA CYS A 11 -2.17 -36.10 25.25
C CYS A 11 -2.44 -34.86 26.10
N ALA A 12 -2.18 -34.89 27.41
CA ALA A 12 -2.37 -33.73 28.29
C ALA A 12 -1.41 -32.58 27.96
N VAL A 13 -0.16 -32.88 27.58
CA VAL A 13 0.80 -31.85 27.13
C VAL A 13 0.40 -31.27 25.77
N MET A 14 -0.03 -32.10 24.82
CA MET A 14 -0.54 -31.67 23.51
C MET A 14 -1.85 -30.84 23.63
N LEU A 15 -2.74 -31.21 24.56
CA LEU A 15 -3.96 -30.46 24.88
C LEU A 15 -3.68 -29.17 25.68
N SER A 16 -2.53 -29.06 26.34
CA SER A 16 -2.11 -27.84 27.05
C SER A 16 -1.32 -26.84 26.18
N LEU A 17 -0.94 -27.26 24.96
CA LEU A 17 -0.29 -26.43 23.95
C LEU A 17 -1.27 -25.83 22.95
N SER A 18 -2.58 -25.87 23.23
CA SER A 18 -3.49 -24.89 22.66
C SER A 18 -3.11 -23.52 23.21
N VAL A 19 -2.09 -22.92 22.60
CA VAL A 19 -1.91 -21.48 22.61
C VAL A 19 -3.24 -20.96 22.11
N THR A 20 -4.03 -20.40 23.03
CA THR A 20 -5.10 -19.51 22.63
C THR A 20 -4.40 -18.39 21.89
N VAL A 21 -4.32 -18.52 20.56
CA VAL A 21 -4.10 -17.38 19.69
C VAL A 21 -5.34 -16.55 19.94
N ASN A 22 -5.27 -15.63 20.91
CA ASN A 22 -6.23 -14.54 20.93
C ASN A 22 -6.07 -13.93 19.54
N ALA A 23 -7.09 -14.07 18.70
CA ALA A 23 -7.19 -13.22 17.52
C ALA A 23 -6.94 -11.81 18.03
N ALA A 24 -6.00 -11.09 17.42
CA ALA A 24 -5.85 -9.67 17.69
C ALA A 24 -7.25 -9.05 17.65
N GLU A 25 -7.63 -8.30 18.68
CA GLU A 25 -8.92 -7.63 18.67
C GLU A 25 -8.99 -6.80 17.40
N SER A 26 -9.93 -7.13 16.51
CA SER A 26 -10.09 -6.42 15.25
C SER A 26 -10.39 -4.95 15.56
N TYR A 27 -9.69 -4.05 14.89
CA TYR A 27 -9.97 -2.62 14.94
C TYR A 27 -11.41 -2.36 14.53
N THR A 28 -12.15 -1.66 15.39
CA THR A 28 -13.51 -1.21 15.07
C THR A 28 -13.43 0.01 14.16
N LYS A 29 -14.55 0.33 13.51
CA LYS A 29 -14.67 1.56 12.71
C LYS A 29 -14.37 2.81 13.55
N GLU A 30 -14.70 2.79 14.83
CA GLU A 30 -14.42 3.87 15.77
C GLU A 30 -12.92 4.04 16.03
N ASP A 31 -12.17 2.93 16.13
CA ASP A 31 -10.72 2.97 16.31
C ASP A 31 -10.03 3.56 15.08
N ILE A 32 -10.48 3.18 13.88
CA ILE A 32 -9.99 3.75 12.62
C ILE A 32 -10.31 5.25 12.54
N SER A 33 -11.53 5.69 12.86
CA SER A 33 -11.85 7.13 12.87
C SER A 33 -11.00 7.92 13.87
N LYS A 34 -10.72 7.37 15.06
CA LYS A 34 -9.83 8.03 16.04
C LYS A 34 -8.42 8.23 15.50
N ALA A 35 -7.91 7.28 14.71
CA ALA A 35 -6.61 7.43 14.06
C ALA A 35 -6.63 8.49 12.96
N ILE A 36 -7.68 8.50 12.12
CA ILE A 36 -7.91 9.53 11.09
C ILE A 36 -7.98 10.93 11.72
N ASP A 37 -8.82 11.10 12.73
CA ASP A 37 -9.02 12.38 13.44
C ASP A 37 -7.72 12.84 14.13
N GLY A 38 -6.90 11.90 14.60
CA GLY A 38 -5.56 12.16 15.14
C GLY A 38 -4.61 12.78 14.11
N ILE A 39 -4.56 12.23 12.90
CA ILE A 39 -3.72 12.77 11.81
C ILE A 39 -4.22 14.15 11.37
N ILE A 40 -5.53 14.32 11.24
CA ILE A 40 -6.15 15.62 10.90
C ILE A 40 -5.84 16.66 11.98
N SER A 41 -5.93 16.29 13.26
CA SER A 41 -5.61 17.17 14.39
C SER A 41 -4.14 17.57 14.40
N TYR A 42 -3.24 16.60 14.17
CA TYR A 42 -1.80 16.85 14.04
C TYR A 42 -1.50 17.89 12.95
N LYS A 43 -2.05 17.69 11.74
CA LYS A 43 -1.82 18.61 10.62
C LYS A 43 -2.48 19.98 10.89
N SER A 44 -3.67 20.01 11.48
CA SER A 44 -4.35 21.25 11.85
C SER A 44 -3.53 22.06 12.85
N ALA A 45 -2.92 21.42 13.85
CA ALA A 45 -2.05 22.07 14.82
C ALA A 45 -0.79 22.67 14.17
N ILE A 46 -0.14 21.95 13.24
CA ILE A 46 1.00 22.47 12.46
C ILE A 46 0.61 23.72 11.68
N LEU A 47 -0.56 23.69 11.04
CA LEU A 47 -1.07 24.83 10.30
C LEU A 47 -1.61 25.92 11.22
N LYS A 48 -1.77 25.69 12.53
CA LYS A 48 -2.41 26.60 13.50
C LYS A 48 -3.87 26.89 13.16
N ALA A 49 -4.61 25.87 12.71
CA ALA A 49 -6.04 25.94 12.46
C ALA A 49 -6.79 25.52 13.72
N ASP A 50 -7.77 26.33 14.13
CA ASP A 50 -8.52 26.14 15.38
C ASP A 50 -9.75 25.23 15.19
N ASP A 51 -10.19 25.04 13.94
CA ASP A 51 -11.33 24.22 13.55
C ASP A 51 -11.18 23.67 12.12
N THR A 52 -12.13 22.83 11.69
CA THR A 52 -12.12 22.22 10.35
C THR A 52 -12.18 23.26 9.23
N ALA A 53 -12.98 24.32 9.38
CA ALA A 53 -13.14 25.34 8.34
C ALA A 53 -11.84 26.12 8.12
N SER A 54 -11.19 26.56 9.21
CA SER A 54 -9.88 27.21 9.17
C SER A 54 -8.79 26.26 8.68
N PHE A 55 -8.88 24.95 8.96
CA PHE A 55 -7.95 23.96 8.44
C PHE A 55 -8.00 23.86 6.91
N VAL A 56 -9.20 23.68 6.35
CA VAL A 56 -9.40 23.65 4.89
C VAL A 56 -9.00 24.99 4.25
N GLN A 57 -9.30 26.12 4.91
CA GLN A 57 -8.85 27.43 4.45
C GLN A 57 -7.32 27.53 4.36
N LYS A 58 -6.57 26.97 5.32
CA LYS A 58 -5.10 26.95 5.26
C LYS A 58 -4.55 26.00 4.22
N LEU A 59 -5.21 24.87 3.98
CA LEU A 59 -4.86 23.99 2.85
C LEU A 59 -4.99 24.74 1.51
N SER A 60 -5.98 25.62 1.38
CA SER A 60 -6.18 26.42 0.16
C SER A 60 -4.96 27.28 -0.22
N GLU A 61 -4.07 27.60 0.71
CA GLU A 61 -2.88 28.42 0.50
C GLU A 61 -1.73 27.66 -0.19
N THR A 62 -1.80 26.32 -0.26
CA THR A 62 -0.68 25.46 -0.71
C THR A 62 -1.11 24.34 -1.66
N THR A 63 -2.17 24.53 -2.44
CA THR A 63 -2.72 23.52 -3.37
C THR A 63 -1.79 23.09 -4.51
N ASP A 64 -0.71 23.84 -4.76
CA ASP A 64 0.36 23.43 -5.68
C ASP A 64 1.21 22.29 -5.12
N ASN A 65 1.15 22.03 -3.81
CA ASN A 65 1.94 21.01 -3.13
C ASN A 65 1.21 19.65 -3.13
N SER A 66 1.95 18.58 -3.46
CA SER A 66 1.44 17.20 -3.50
C SER A 66 0.84 16.73 -2.18
N GLU A 67 1.47 17.03 -1.04
CA GLU A 67 0.96 16.69 0.30
C GLU A 67 -0.44 17.29 0.50
N THR A 68 -0.60 18.58 0.23
CA THR A 68 -1.87 19.28 0.39
C THR A 68 -2.98 18.66 -0.47
N GLN A 69 -2.66 18.28 -1.70
CA GLN A 69 -3.62 17.60 -2.59
C GLN A 69 -4.07 16.25 -2.01
N TRP A 70 -3.17 15.46 -1.42
CA TRP A 70 -3.53 14.19 -0.78
C TRP A 70 -4.39 14.37 0.46
N TYR A 71 -4.12 15.38 1.30
CA TYR A 71 -5.01 15.73 2.41
C TYR A 71 -6.41 16.11 1.91
N ILE A 72 -6.51 16.95 0.86
CA ILE A 72 -7.79 17.34 0.27
C ILE A 72 -8.58 16.11 -0.22
N ILE A 73 -7.93 15.18 -0.93
CA ILE A 73 -8.55 13.94 -1.41
C ILE A 73 -9.10 13.13 -0.23
N SER A 74 -8.29 12.90 0.80
CA SER A 74 -8.70 12.14 1.98
C SER A 74 -9.82 12.80 2.77
N LEU A 75 -9.74 14.11 2.99
CA LEU A 75 -10.77 14.87 3.70
C LEU A 75 -12.11 14.80 2.98
N SER A 76 -12.10 14.98 1.66
CA SER A 76 -13.31 14.86 0.84
C SER A 76 -13.90 13.45 0.92
N LYS A 77 -13.08 12.40 0.79
CA LYS A 77 -13.53 10.99 0.93
C LYS A 77 -14.11 10.68 2.31
N TYR A 78 -13.55 11.29 3.35
CA TYR A 78 -14.00 11.17 4.73
C TYR A 78 -15.26 12.01 5.03
N GLY A 79 -15.75 12.80 4.06
CA GLY A 79 -16.99 13.57 4.17
C GLY A 79 -16.80 14.99 4.69
N THR A 80 -15.56 15.52 4.68
CA THR A 80 -15.28 16.92 5.01
C THR A 80 -15.58 17.81 3.81
N ASP A 81 -16.27 18.94 4.05
CA ASP A 81 -16.46 19.96 3.03
C ASP A 81 -15.13 20.64 2.69
N VAL A 82 -14.65 20.43 1.46
CA VAL A 82 -13.39 20.98 0.95
C VAL A 82 -13.62 22.16 -0.02
N THR A 83 -14.84 22.69 -0.14
CA THR A 83 -15.19 23.72 -1.15
C THR A 83 -14.28 24.94 -1.15
N ALA A 84 -13.74 25.33 0.02
CA ALA A 84 -12.85 26.48 0.15
C ALA A 84 -11.54 26.35 -0.66
N VAL A 85 -11.11 25.14 -1.05
CA VAL A 85 -9.89 24.93 -1.86
C VAL A 85 -10.14 25.00 -3.37
N GLN A 86 -11.39 25.02 -3.83
CA GLN A 86 -11.72 24.94 -5.27
C GLN A 86 -11.03 26.04 -6.09
N SER A 87 -11.06 27.29 -5.62
CA SER A 87 -10.47 28.42 -6.35
C SER A 87 -8.94 28.32 -6.47
N SER A 88 -8.25 27.80 -5.45
CA SER A 88 -6.80 27.61 -5.52
C SER A 88 -6.42 26.35 -6.28
N MET A 89 -7.23 25.27 -6.22
CA MET A 89 -7.06 24.09 -7.07
C MET A 89 -7.19 24.40 -8.57
N ILE A 90 -8.10 25.30 -8.97
CA ILE A 90 -8.19 25.79 -10.36
C ILE A 90 -6.88 26.48 -10.77
N LYS A 91 -6.33 27.35 -9.90
CA LYS A 91 -5.05 28.04 -10.17
C LYS A 91 -3.89 27.04 -10.26
N SER A 92 -3.85 26.05 -9.38
CA SER A 92 -2.84 24.98 -9.41
C SER A 92 -2.89 24.20 -10.72
N ALA A 93 -4.09 23.87 -11.20
CA ALA A 93 -4.29 23.22 -12.48
C ALA A 93 -3.81 24.09 -13.66
N GLU A 94 -4.08 25.40 -13.65
CA GLU A 94 -3.61 26.32 -14.70
C GLU A 94 -2.08 26.42 -14.75
N LYS A 95 -1.42 26.44 -13.59
CA LYS A 95 0.03 26.53 -13.44
C LYS A 95 0.79 25.32 -14.04
N LEU A 96 0.16 24.15 -14.11
CA LEU A 96 0.75 22.97 -14.75
C LEU A 96 1.08 23.21 -16.23
N TYR A 97 0.32 24.09 -16.89
CA TYR A 97 0.52 24.44 -18.30
C TYR A 97 1.58 25.54 -18.52
N GLU A 98 1.88 26.30 -17.47
CA GLU A 98 2.91 27.35 -17.49
C GLU A 98 4.31 26.77 -17.22
N SER A 99 4.37 25.53 -16.75
CA SER A 99 5.58 24.83 -16.35
C SER A 99 5.77 23.54 -17.16
N LYS A 100 6.98 23.00 -17.18
CA LYS A 100 7.27 21.67 -17.78
C LYS A 100 6.85 20.56 -16.81
N SER A 101 5.59 20.57 -16.39
CA SER A 101 5.05 19.63 -15.41
C SER A 101 5.05 18.18 -15.90
N LYS A 102 5.15 17.25 -14.95
CA LYS A 102 5.08 15.81 -15.22
C LYS A 102 3.64 15.40 -15.51
N ALA A 103 3.44 14.38 -16.34
CA ALA A 103 2.15 13.69 -16.48
C ALA A 103 1.52 13.33 -15.12
N THR A 104 2.31 12.85 -14.15
CA THR A 104 1.82 12.53 -12.80
C THR A 104 1.30 13.75 -12.03
N ASP A 105 1.83 14.95 -12.28
CA ASP A 105 1.31 16.17 -11.66
C ASP A 105 -0.08 16.51 -12.21
N PHE A 106 -0.30 16.36 -13.52
CA PHE A 106 -1.63 16.50 -14.13
C PHE A 106 -2.60 15.46 -13.60
N GLN A 107 -2.18 14.21 -13.50
CA GLN A 107 -3.01 13.09 -13.05
C GLN A 107 -3.40 13.24 -11.57
N ARG A 108 -2.43 13.54 -10.68
CA ARG A 108 -2.70 13.80 -9.25
C ARG A 108 -3.57 15.04 -9.06
N THR A 109 -3.30 16.13 -9.79
CA THR A 109 -4.14 17.33 -9.72
C THR A 109 -5.56 17.04 -10.23
N SER A 110 -5.73 16.17 -11.23
CA SER A 110 -7.06 15.74 -11.70
C SER A 110 -7.84 14.98 -10.62
N LEU A 111 -7.18 14.10 -9.86
CA LEU A 111 -7.78 13.43 -8.69
C LEU A 111 -8.25 14.45 -7.64
N ALA A 112 -7.40 15.42 -7.30
CA ALA A 112 -7.72 16.43 -6.30
C ALA A 112 -8.83 17.39 -6.76
N LEU A 113 -8.86 17.78 -8.04
CA LEU A 113 -9.95 18.56 -8.63
C LEU A 113 -11.28 17.81 -8.51
N TYR A 114 -11.30 16.54 -8.89
CA TYR A 114 -12.49 15.70 -8.81
C TYR A 114 -12.96 15.54 -7.35
N ALA A 115 -12.03 15.33 -6.42
CA ALA A 115 -12.31 15.29 -4.98
C ALA A 115 -12.96 16.58 -4.47
N CYS A 116 -12.66 17.73 -5.08
CA CYS A 116 -13.27 19.01 -4.75
C CYS A 116 -14.60 19.27 -5.47
N GLY A 117 -15.13 18.30 -6.23
CA GLY A 117 -16.34 18.49 -7.04
C GLY A 117 -16.15 19.29 -8.33
N LEU A 118 -14.89 19.44 -8.80
CA LEU A 118 -14.57 20.11 -10.06
C LEU A 118 -14.38 19.08 -11.19
N ASN A 119 -14.62 19.51 -12.43
CA ASN A 119 -14.43 18.65 -13.60
C ASN A 119 -13.01 18.81 -14.19
N PRO A 120 -12.11 17.81 -14.07
CA PRO A 120 -10.76 17.89 -14.63
C PRO A 120 -10.72 17.89 -16.17
N GLU A 121 -11.82 17.54 -16.84
CA GLU A 121 -11.96 17.63 -18.30
C GLU A 121 -12.18 19.06 -18.80
N ASN A 122 -12.54 20.00 -17.90
CA ASN A 122 -12.76 21.39 -18.26
C ASN A 122 -12.46 22.34 -17.09
N ILE A 123 -11.18 22.70 -16.94
CA ILE A 123 -10.73 23.78 -16.06
C ILE A 123 -10.39 24.99 -16.93
N ASN A 124 -11.30 25.97 -16.97
CA ASN A 124 -11.15 27.19 -17.79
C ASN A 124 -10.78 26.91 -19.26
N GLY A 125 -11.41 25.88 -19.86
CA GLY A 125 -11.16 25.47 -21.25
C GLY A 125 -9.96 24.53 -21.44
N LYS A 126 -9.29 24.10 -20.36
CA LYS A 126 -8.20 23.13 -20.39
C LYS A 126 -8.68 21.76 -19.92
N ASN A 127 -8.23 20.69 -20.58
CA ASN A 127 -8.58 19.31 -20.24
C ASN A 127 -7.35 18.58 -19.70
N LEU A 128 -7.23 18.50 -18.38
CA LEU A 128 -6.06 17.91 -17.74
C LEU A 128 -5.94 16.41 -18.03
N LEU A 129 -7.07 15.71 -18.22
CA LEU A 129 -7.07 14.30 -18.58
C LEU A 129 -6.59 14.08 -20.01
N SER A 130 -6.95 14.93 -20.96
CA SER A 130 -6.36 14.89 -22.31
C SER A 130 -4.86 15.12 -22.24
N ASP A 131 -4.46 16.23 -21.65
CA ASP A 131 -3.11 16.77 -21.83
C ASP A 131 -2.07 16.07 -20.93
N GLY A 132 -2.53 15.51 -19.80
CA GLY A 132 -1.72 14.78 -18.84
C GLY A 132 -1.87 13.25 -18.92
N VAL A 133 -2.86 12.73 -19.65
CA VAL A 133 -3.16 11.28 -19.67
C VAL A 133 -3.23 10.75 -21.09
N TYR A 134 -4.37 10.83 -21.76
CA TYR A 134 -4.65 10.04 -22.96
C TYR A 134 -4.08 10.62 -24.27
N ASN A 135 -3.60 11.88 -24.27
CA ASN A 135 -2.87 12.48 -25.38
C ASN A 135 -1.44 12.92 -25.01
N SER A 136 -0.99 12.61 -23.80
CA SER A 136 0.30 13.07 -23.27
C SER A 136 1.46 12.16 -23.65
N GLU A 137 2.45 12.67 -24.39
CA GLU A 137 3.68 11.90 -24.66
C GLU A 137 4.54 11.68 -23.40
N ASN A 138 4.33 12.49 -22.36
CA ASN A 138 5.09 12.39 -21.11
C ASN A 138 4.68 11.17 -20.27
N VAL A 139 3.54 10.54 -20.57
CA VAL A 139 3.09 9.33 -19.85
C VAL A 139 4.06 8.17 -20.11
N ASN A 140 4.47 7.96 -21.36
CA ASN A 140 5.38 6.88 -21.74
C ASN A 140 6.82 7.12 -21.26
N LYS A 141 7.24 8.39 -21.17
CA LYS A 141 8.56 8.74 -20.64
C LYS A 141 8.70 8.47 -19.14
N GLN A 142 7.59 8.53 -18.41
CA GLN A 142 7.58 8.33 -16.96
C GLN A 142 7.29 6.88 -16.55
N GLY A 143 6.77 6.08 -17.48
CA GLY A 143 6.59 4.64 -17.28
C GLY A 143 5.54 4.32 -16.23
N ILE A 144 5.82 3.28 -15.43
CA ILE A 144 4.81 2.59 -14.61
C ILE A 144 4.00 3.50 -13.69
N ASN A 145 4.63 4.48 -13.03
CA ASN A 145 3.93 5.41 -12.17
C ASN A 145 2.91 6.26 -12.94
N ALA A 146 3.29 6.76 -14.13
CA ALA A 146 2.37 7.55 -14.93
C ALA A 146 1.24 6.70 -15.54
N TYR A 147 1.45 5.40 -15.79
CA TYR A 147 0.38 4.49 -16.20
C TYR A 147 -0.60 4.19 -15.06
N VAL A 148 -0.10 4.00 -13.84
CA VAL A 148 -0.93 3.82 -12.64
C VAL A 148 -1.79 5.06 -12.41
N TYR A 149 -1.17 6.24 -12.32
CA TYR A 149 -1.91 7.48 -12.11
C TYR A 149 -2.84 7.84 -13.27
N ALA A 150 -2.52 7.43 -14.50
CA ALA A 150 -3.43 7.52 -15.64
C ALA A 150 -4.74 6.77 -15.38
N LEU A 151 -4.69 5.47 -15.03
CA LEU A 151 -5.89 4.70 -14.74
C LEU A 151 -6.65 5.26 -13.54
N LEU A 152 -5.96 5.55 -12.43
CA LEU A 152 -6.59 6.11 -11.24
C LEU A 152 -7.35 7.40 -11.55
N SER A 153 -6.74 8.32 -12.31
CA SER A 153 -7.38 9.61 -12.65
C SER A 153 -8.54 9.47 -13.64
N LEU A 154 -8.43 8.59 -14.64
CA LEU A 154 -9.52 8.31 -15.58
C LEU A 154 -10.74 7.68 -14.88
N ASP A 155 -10.49 6.73 -14.00
CA ASP A 155 -11.55 5.98 -13.31
C ASP A 155 -12.19 6.80 -12.21
N CYS A 156 -11.39 7.56 -11.46
CA CYS A 156 -11.88 8.55 -10.51
C CYS A 156 -12.84 9.55 -11.17
N ALA A 157 -12.44 10.12 -12.31
CA ALA A 157 -13.28 11.09 -13.01
C ALA A 157 -14.46 10.45 -13.77
N ASN A 158 -14.54 9.11 -13.84
CA ASN A 158 -15.41 8.38 -14.77
C ASN A 158 -15.32 8.94 -16.20
N ALA A 159 -14.11 9.28 -16.63
CA ALA A 159 -13.87 10.03 -17.85
C ALA A 159 -14.15 9.19 -19.09
N LYS A 160 -14.78 9.81 -20.09
CA LYS A 160 -14.95 9.22 -21.43
C LYS A 160 -13.71 9.52 -22.25
N VAL A 161 -12.91 8.49 -22.54
CA VAL A 161 -11.74 8.63 -23.42
C VAL A 161 -12.23 8.64 -24.87
N PRO A 162 -11.93 9.68 -25.67
CA PRO A 162 -12.29 9.72 -27.08
C PRO A 162 -11.62 8.60 -27.89
N SER A 163 -12.29 8.10 -28.94
CA SER A 163 -11.77 7.02 -29.79
C SER A 163 -10.48 7.38 -30.54
N GLU A 164 -10.27 8.67 -30.77
CA GLU A 164 -9.10 9.24 -31.44
C GLU A 164 -7.95 9.58 -30.47
N ALA A 165 -8.15 9.36 -29.16
CA ALA A 165 -7.10 9.53 -28.18
C ALA A 165 -5.94 8.58 -28.46
N LYS A 166 -4.71 9.00 -28.13
CA LYS A 166 -3.53 8.18 -28.36
C LYS A 166 -3.48 6.93 -27.46
N TYR A 167 -3.96 7.06 -26.23
CA TYR A 167 -3.88 6.03 -25.21
C TYR A 167 -5.21 5.90 -24.47
N ASP A 168 -5.80 4.71 -24.48
CA ASP A 168 -7.02 4.40 -23.72
C ASP A 168 -6.70 3.61 -22.44
N ARG A 169 -7.74 3.17 -21.72
CA ARG A 169 -7.59 2.35 -20.51
C ARG A 169 -6.88 1.02 -20.82
N GLU A 170 -7.24 0.38 -21.93
CA GLU A 170 -6.67 -0.90 -22.33
C GLU A 170 -5.16 -0.77 -22.57
N TYR A 171 -4.72 0.33 -23.19
CA TYR A 171 -3.31 0.66 -23.36
C TYR A 171 -2.58 0.69 -22.00
N PHE A 172 -3.10 1.44 -21.02
CA PHE A 172 -2.46 1.56 -19.71
C PHE A 172 -2.46 0.24 -18.93
N ILE A 173 -3.55 -0.53 -18.98
CA ILE A 173 -3.64 -1.87 -18.38
C ILE A 173 -2.56 -2.78 -18.98
N LYS A 174 -2.46 -2.85 -20.31
CA LYS A 174 -1.43 -3.66 -21.00
C LYS A 174 -0.02 -3.21 -20.66
N LYS A 175 0.22 -1.89 -20.55
CA LYS A 175 1.52 -1.36 -20.14
C LYS A 175 1.87 -1.73 -18.70
N ILE A 176 0.93 -1.66 -17.76
CA ILE A 176 1.18 -2.08 -16.38
C ILE A 176 1.48 -3.58 -16.34
N ILE A 177 0.59 -4.43 -16.88
CA ILE A 177 0.76 -5.90 -16.84
C ILE A 177 2.05 -6.32 -17.57
N GLY A 178 2.38 -5.70 -18.69
CA GLY A 178 3.62 -5.98 -19.44
C GLY A 178 4.91 -5.62 -18.69
N LEU A 179 4.82 -4.80 -17.63
CA LEU A 179 5.94 -4.48 -16.74
C LEU A 179 5.98 -5.37 -15.47
N GLN A 180 5.07 -6.34 -15.34
CA GLN A 180 5.09 -7.26 -14.22
C GLN A 180 6.33 -8.15 -14.27
N LEU A 181 7.07 -8.20 -13.17
CA LEU A 181 8.29 -8.98 -13.05
C LEU A 181 8.00 -10.48 -12.97
N SER A 182 9.04 -11.30 -13.13
CA SER A 182 8.96 -12.76 -13.01
C SER A 182 8.52 -13.23 -11.61
N ASP A 183 8.88 -12.48 -10.56
CA ASP A 183 8.45 -12.75 -9.17
C ASP A 183 6.98 -12.41 -8.90
N GLY A 184 6.29 -11.76 -9.85
CA GLY A 184 4.87 -11.41 -9.78
C GLY A 184 4.59 -9.99 -9.32
N GLY A 185 5.58 -9.21 -8.91
CA GLY A 185 5.37 -7.82 -8.52
C GLY A 185 5.76 -6.82 -9.59
N PHE A 186 5.82 -5.57 -9.16
CA PHE A 186 6.17 -4.42 -9.97
C PHE A 186 7.27 -3.62 -9.28
N THR A 187 8.02 -2.85 -10.05
CA THR A 187 9.05 -1.94 -9.53
C THR A 187 9.25 -0.77 -10.49
N LEU A 188 9.81 0.32 -9.98
CA LEU A 188 10.32 1.39 -10.84
C LEU A 188 11.61 0.97 -11.55
N MET A 189 12.49 0.26 -10.84
CA MET A 189 13.80 -0.15 -11.33
C MET A 189 14.23 -1.48 -10.71
N GLY A 190 15.09 -2.21 -11.42
CA GLY A 190 15.61 -3.50 -10.96
C GLY A 190 14.75 -4.69 -11.37
N LYS A 191 14.99 -5.83 -10.72
CA LYS A 191 14.40 -7.13 -11.10
C LYS A 191 13.60 -7.79 -9.97
N SER A 192 13.27 -7.03 -8.93
CA SER A 192 12.53 -7.54 -7.77
C SER A 192 11.39 -6.60 -7.42
N ALA A 193 10.27 -7.17 -7.00
CA ALA A 193 9.08 -6.45 -6.59
C ALA A 193 9.39 -5.44 -5.48
N ASP A 194 9.05 -4.19 -5.75
CA ASP A 194 8.92 -3.15 -4.73
C ASP A 194 7.49 -3.16 -4.18
N THR A 195 7.37 -3.04 -2.85
CA THR A 195 6.08 -3.15 -2.17
C THR A 195 5.12 -2.04 -2.61
N ASP A 196 5.60 -0.80 -2.68
CA ASP A 196 4.77 0.38 -2.90
C ASP A 196 4.27 0.38 -4.33
N VAL A 197 5.18 0.18 -5.29
CA VAL A 197 4.82 0.12 -6.72
C VAL A 197 3.88 -1.06 -7.00
N THR A 198 4.11 -2.21 -6.37
CA THR A 198 3.22 -3.37 -6.54
C THR A 198 1.81 -3.07 -6.01
N ALA A 199 1.71 -2.48 -4.83
CA ALA A 199 0.43 -2.10 -4.25
C ALA A 199 -0.30 -1.01 -5.06
N MET A 200 0.43 0.00 -5.54
CA MET A 200 -0.13 1.05 -6.42
C MET A 200 -0.66 0.47 -7.75
N CYS A 201 0.03 -0.50 -8.34
CA CYS A 201 -0.47 -1.20 -9.54
C CYS A 201 -1.75 -1.99 -9.24
N LEU A 202 -1.83 -2.64 -8.08
CA LEU A 202 -3.05 -3.34 -7.65
C LEU A 202 -4.23 -2.37 -7.49
N GLN A 203 -4.01 -1.19 -6.90
CA GLN A 203 -5.05 -0.15 -6.79
C GLN A 203 -5.58 0.27 -8.17
N ALA A 204 -4.70 0.49 -9.15
CA ALA A 204 -5.08 0.88 -10.51
C ALA A 204 -5.76 -0.24 -11.31
N LEU A 205 -5.38 -1.50 -11.08
CA LEU A 205 -5.95 -2.66 -11.78
C LEU A 205 -7.26 -3.16 -11.15
N ALA A 206 -7.55 -2.79 -9.91
CA ALA A 206 -8.70 -3.32 -9.17
C ALA A 206 -10.06 -3.17 -9.87
N PRO A 207 -10.39 -2.05 -10.55
CA PRO A 207 -11.65 -1.93 -11.31
C PRO A 207 -11.80 -2.94 -12.46
N TYR A 208 -10.69 -3.52 -12.91
CA TYR A 208 -10.61 -4.41 -14.07
C TYR A 208 -10.43 -5.88 -13.69
N LYS A 209 -10.58 -6.23 -12.41
CA LYS A 209 -10.34 -7.59 -11.86
C LYS A 209 -11.25 -8.70 -12.42
N SER A 210 -12.27 -8.37 -13.22
CA SER A 210 -13.10 -9.33 -13.94
C SER A 210 -12.48 -9.84 -15.24
N ASP A 211 -11.54 -9.09 -15.82
CA ASP A 211 -10.72 -9.54 -16.95
C ASP A 211 -9.74 -10.62 -16.46
N SER A 212 -9.67 -11.76 -17.16
CA SER A 212 -8.85 -12.90 -16.73
C SER A 212 -7.36 -12.59 -16.69
N THR A 213 -6.84 -11.83 -17.66
CA THR A 213 -5.42 -11.47 -17.72
C THR A 213 -5.07 -10.47 -16.63
N VAL A 214 -5.95 -9.50 -16.36
CA VAL A 214 -5.80 -8.59 -15.22
C VAL A 214 -5.83 -9.37 -13.91
N LYS A 215 -6.79 -10.29 -13.76
CA LYS A 215 -6.95 -11.10 -12.56
C LYS A 215 -5.70 -11.95 -12.27
N GLU A 216 -5.13 -12.60 -13.28
CA GLU A 216 -3.89 -13.37 -13.14
C GLU A 216 -2.72 -12.48 -12.67
N SER A 217 -2.60 -11.29 -13.23
CA SER A 217 -1.61 -10.30 -12.79
C SER A 217 -1.82 -9.88 -11.33
N ILE A 218 -3.07 -9.58 -10.95
CA ILE A 218 -3.44 -9.25 -9.56
C ILE A 218 -3.09 -10.39 -8.59
N ASP A 219 -3.43 -11.63 -8.93
CA ASP A 219 -3.19 -12.80 -8.07
C ASP A 219 -1.69 -13.03 -7.83
N ARG A 220 -0.86 -12.84 -8.86
CA ARG A 220 0.61 -12.92 -8.74
C ARG A 220 1.15 -11.80 -7.85
N ALA A 221 0.66 -10.57 -8.01
CA ALA A 221 1.06 -9.44 -7.19
C ALA A 221 0.65 -9.60 -5.71
N LEU A 222 -0.55 -10.11 -5.44
CA LEU A 222 -0.99 -10.44 -4.07
C LEU A 222 -0.11 -11.53 -3.44
N ASN A 223 0.29 -12.55 -4.21
CA ASN A 223 1.17 -13.61 -3.73
C ASN A 223 2.56 -13.07 -3.34
N VAL A 224 3.16 -12.19 -4.15
CA VAL A 224 4.47 -11.62 -3.81
C VAL A 224 4.37 -10.69 -2.59
N LEU A 225 3.31 -9.90 -2.47
CA LEU A 225 3.09 -9.06 -1.28
C LEU A 225 2.92 -9.93 -0.01
N SER A 226 2.06 -10.95 -0.06
CA SER A 226 1.87 -11.87 1.07
C SER A 226 3.18 -12.54 1.53
N LYS A 227 4.11 -12.83 0.61
CA LYS A 227 5.44 -13.39 0.91
C LYS A 227 6.43 -12.37 1.45
N LYS A 228 6.33 -11.11 1.02
CA LYS A 228 7.22 -10.01 1.47
C LYS A 228 6.85 -9.45 2.84
N GLN A 229 5.62 -9.68 3.31
CA GLN A 229 5.17 -9.22 4.62
C GLN A 229 6.02 -9.85 5.73
N ASN A 230 6.52 -9.03 6.65
CA ASN A 230 7.35 -9.48 7.76
C ASN A 230 6.51 -10.05 8.92
N GLU A 231 7.21 -10.63 9.91
CA GLU A 231 6.59 -11.29 11.08
C GLU A 231 5.75 -10.38 11.98
N LYS A 232 5.92 -9.04 11.86
CA LYS A 232 5.11 -8.02 12.55
C LYS A 232 3.93 -7.52 11.70
N GLY A 233 3.65 -8.17 10.57
CA GLY A 233 2.58 -7.74 9.65
C GLY A 233 2.94 -6.54 8.77
N GLY A 234 4.20 -6.06 8.78
CA GLY A 234 4.64 -4.89 8.04
C GLY A 234 5.40 -5.20 6.75
N TYR A 235 5.88 -4.14 6.10
CA TYR A 235 6.65 -4.24 4.86
C TYR A 235 7.88 -3.37 4.90
N SER A 236 8.89 -3.77 4.13
CA SER A 236 10.06 -2.94 3.85
C SER A 236 10.07 -2.49 2.40
N SER A 237 10.50 -1.24 2.19
CA SER A 237 11.02 -0.76 0.90
C SER A 237 12.45 -0.26 1.13
N PHE A 238 13.34 -0.56 0.18
CA PHE A 238 14.80 -0.30 0.26
C PHE A 238 15.47 -0.74 1.58
N GLY A 239 14.94 -1.80 2.22
CA GLY A 239 15.49 -2.37 3.46
C GLY A 239 14.96 -1.73 4.75
N THR A 240 14.10 -0.72 4.68
CA THR A 240 13.52 -0.05 5.84
C THR A 240 12.05 -0.42 5.98
N VAL A 241 11.68 -1.00 7.14
CA VAL A 241 10.27 -1.17 7.52
C VAL A 241 9.65 0.19 7.78
N ASN A 242 8.56 0.52 7.08
CA ASN A 242 8.01 1.87 7.13
C ASN A 242 6.47 1.92 7.04
N SER A 243 5.91 3.06 7.46
CA SER A 243 4.47 3.32 7.52
C SER A 243 3.82 3.41 6.13
N GLU A 244 4.55 3.95 5.16
CA GLU A 244 4.09 4.23 3.80
C GLU A 244 3.79 2.93 3.06
N SER A 245 4.70 1.96 3.11
CA SER A 245 4.57 0.67 2.44
C SER A 245 3.38 -0.14 2.94
N VAL A 246 3.16 -0.19 4.28
CA VAL A 246 1.99 -0.88 4.82
C VAL A 246 0.68 -0.14 4.47
N SER A 247 0.71 1.20 4.42
CA SER A 247 -0.43 2.01 4.00
C SER A 247 -0.84 1.70 2.55
N GLN A 248 0.11 1.62 1.63
CA GLN A 248 -0.17 1.29 0.21
C GLN A 248 -0.80 -0.09 0.07
N VAL A 249 -0.32 -1.09 0.83
CA VAL A 249 -0.88 -2.45 0.80
C VAL A 249 -2.30 -2.47 1.37
N ILE A 250 -2.59 -1.72 2.44
CA ILE A 250 -3.96 -1.57 2.97
C ILE A 250 -4.88 -1.01 1.88
N SER A 251 -4.51 0.09 1.22
CA SER A 251 -5.29 0.67 0.12
C SER A 251 -5.47 -0.31 -1.04
N ALA A 252 -4.45 -1.10 -1.40
CA ALA A 252 -4.54 -2.10 -2.45
C ALA A 252 -5.52 -3.23 -2.13
N LEU A 253 -5.50 -3.75 -0.89
CA LEU A 253 -6.44 -4.79 -0.48
C LEU A 253 -7.88 -4.26 -0.44
N VAL A 254 -8.06 -3.06 0.08
CA VAL A 254 -9.36 -2.37 0.06
C VAL A 254 -9.86 -2.21 -1.38
N ALA A 255 -9.02 -1.76 -2.32
CA ALA A 255 -9.37 -1.65 -3.75
C ALA A 255 -9.95 -2.93 -4.33
N LEU A 256 -9.39 -4.06 -3.91
CA LEU A 256 -9.72 -5.38 -4.40
C LEU A 256 -10.92 -6.00 -3.68
N ASP A 257 -11.53 -5.28 -2.74
CA ASP A 257 -12.56 -5.75 -1.82
C ASP A 257 -12.07 -6.94 -0.95
N ILE A 258 -10.82 -6.86 -0.49
CA ILE A 258 -10.21 -7.84 0.41
C ILE A 258 -10.18 -7.26 1.83
N ASP A 259 -10.73 -8.01 2.79
CA ASP A 259 -10.74 -7.60 4.19
C ASP A 259 -9.33 -7.69 4.82
N VAL A 260 -8.77 -6.52 5.08
CA VAL A 260 -7.45 -6.28 5.69
C VAL A 260 -7.30 -6.93 7.07
N GLN A 261 -8.41 -7.13 7.80
CA GLN A 261 -8.36 -7.64 9.18
C GLN A 261 -8.52 -9.16 9.28
N SER A 262 -9.03 -9.82 8.25
CA SER A 262 -9.35 -11.26 8.28
C SER A 262 -8.69 -12.10 7.18
N ASP A 263 -8.14 -11.50 6.13
CA ASP A 263 -7.46 -12.25 5.08
C ASP A 263 -6.14 -12.87 5.59
N SER A 264 -6.17 -14.18 5.81
CA SER A 264 -5.03 -14.94 6.34
C SER A 264 -3.73 -14.84 5.53
N ARG A 265 -3.78 -14.44 4.25
CA ARG A 265 -2.56 -14.20 3.46
C ARG A 265 -1.76 -13.02 4.00
N PHE A 266 -2.43 -12.10 4.67
CA PHE A 266 -1.89 -10.82 5.15
C PHE A 266 -1.86 -10.70 6.68
N ILE A 267 -1.95 -11.82 7.40
CA ILE A 267 -1.81 -11.89 8.85
C ILE A 267 -0.56 -12.74 9.17
N LYS A 268 0.41 -12.15 9.88
CA LYS A 268 1.68 -12.82 10.24
C LYS A 268 1.86 -12.84 11.75
N ASN A 269 2.01 -14.04 12.32
CA ASN A 269 2.09 -14.26 13.77
C ASN A 269 0.99 -13.56 14.58
N GLY A 270 -0.22 -13.53 14.03
CA GLY A 270 -1.37 -12.85 14.65
C GLY A 270 -1.39 -11.33 14.48
N ASN A 271 -0.40 -10.73 13.82
CA ASN A 271 -0.38 -9.30 13.49
C ASN A 271 -1.01 -9.05 12.12
N THR A 272 -1.96 -8.13 12.09
CA THR A 272 -2.57 -7.57 10.88
C THR A 272 -1.73 -6.43 10.30
N LEU A 273 -2.09 -5.97 9.10
CA LEU A 273 -1.52 -4.75 8.52
C LEU A 273 -1.83 -3.51 9.37
N VAL A 274 -3.02 -3.46 9.98
CA VAL A 274 -3.45 -2.33 10.82
C VAL A 274 -2.64 -2.30 12.11
N ASP A 275 -2.38 -3.45 12.74
CA ASP A 275 -1.50 -3.53 13.91
C ASP A 275 -0.14 -2.92 13.60
N ASN A 276 0.45 -3.28 12.46
CA ASN A 276 1.74 -2.76 12.04
C ASN A 276 1.68 -1.24 11.79
N LEU A 277 0.68 -0.76 11.05
CA LEU A 277 0.51 0.67 10.76
C LEU A 277 0.39 1.48 12.08
N MET A 278 -0.35 0.99 13.07
CA MET A 278 -0.52 1.68 14.34
C MET A 278 0.77 1.78 15.17
N THR A 279 1.79 0.97 14.90
CA THR A 279 3.11 1.11 15.57
C THR A 279 3.86 2.39 15.19
N PHE A 280 3.51 3.01 14.06
CA PHE A 280 4.12 4.26 13.59
C PHE A 280 3.40 5.51 14.13
N LYS A 281 2.24 5.35 14.77
CA LYS A 281 1.45 6.43 15.33
C LYS A 281 2.10 7.00 16.59
N ASN A 282 2.30 8.31 16.60
CA ASN A 282 2.86 9.05 17.72
C ASN A 282 1.78 9.64 18.64
N SER A 283 2.22 10.10 19.81
CA SER A 283 1.36 10.74 20.82
C SER A 283 0.78 12.08 20.37
N ASP A 284 1.39 12.73 19.39
CA ASP A 284 0.90 13.98 18.77
C ASP A 284 -0.20 13.73 17.71
N GLY A 285 -0.55 12.46 17.46
CA GLY A 285 -1.54 12.05 16.46
C GLY A 285 -0.97 11.82 15.07
N GLY A 286 0.26 12.26 14.80
CA GLY A 286 0.95 12.03 13.54
C GLY A 286 1.53 10.61 13.42
N PHE A 287 2.00 10.28 12.23
CA PHE A 287 2.65 9.01 11.91
C PHE A 287 4.09 9.26 11.51
N SER A 288 4.98 8.35 11.89
CA SER A 288 6.41 8.41 11.60
C SER A 288 6.78 7.48 10.45
N HIS A 289 7.87 7.79 9.73
CA HIS A 289 8.38 6.93 8.67
C HIS A 289 8.82 5.56 9.21
N ILE A 290 9.50 5.56 10.37
CA ILE A 290 9.97 4.36 11.06
C ILE A 290 9.43 4.34 12.49
N GLU A 291 9.27 3.15 13.07
CA GLU A 291 8.82 2.95 14.45
C GLU A 291 9.68 3.80 15.42
N ASN A 292 9.04 4.53 16.33
CA ASN A 292 9.66 5.48 17.27
C ASN A 292 10.36 6.70 16.64
N GLY A 293 10.12 6.97 15.35
CA GLY A 293 10.55 8.20 14.68
C GLY A 293 9.68 9.41 15.02
N LYS A 294 10.11 10.60 14.59
CA LYS A 294 9.25 11.79 14.62
C LYS A 294 8.16 11.68 13.56
N SER A 295 7.01 12.30 13.82
CA SER A 295 5.93 12.40 12.85
C SER A 295 6.43 13.06 11.56
N ASN A 296 6.08 12.46 10.44
CA ASN A 296 6.57 12.80 9.11
C ASN A 296 5.38 13.04 8.18
N ASN A 297 5.48 14.06 7.33
CA ASN A 297 4.38 14.47 6.47
C ASN A 297 3.92 13.37 5.50
N ILE A 298 4.86 12.65 4.88
CA ILE A 298 4.56 11.57 3.93
C ILE A 298 3.89 10.40 4.63
N ALA A 299 4.47 9.94 5.74
CA ALA A 299 3.88 8.90 6.56
C ALA A 299 2.45 9.28 7.00
N CYS A 300 2.23 10.53 7.43
CA CYS A 300 0.90 11.02 7.82
C CYS A 300 -0.11 10.97 6.68
N TYR A 301 0.16 11.55 5.49
CA TYR A 301 -0.86 11.58 4.45
C TYR A 301 -1.11 10.20 3.83
N GLN A 302 -0.11 9.31 3.75
CA GLN A 302 -0.32 7.94 3.26
C GLN A 302 -1.08 7.09 4.27
N ALA A 303 -0.77 7.21 5.58
CA ALA A 303 -1.56 6.60 6.63
C ALA A 303 -3.01 7.11 6.62
N LEU A 304 -3.21 8.43 6.46
CA LEU A 304 -4.53 9.03 6.33
C LEU A 304 -5.32 8.45 5.15
N ASN A 305 -4.70 8.41 3.95
CA ASN A 305 -5.34 7.85 2.75
C ASN A 305 -5.81 6.41 2.99
N SER A 306 -4.92 5.54 3.50
CA SER A 306 -5.23 4.13 3.71
C SER A 306 -6.25 3.87 4.83
N LEU A 307 -6.22 4.67 5.90
CA LEU A 307 -7.20 4.57 6.98
C LEU A 307 -8.58 5.06 6.53
N VAL A 308 -8.64 6.12 5.71
CA VAL A 308 -9.91 6.58 5.11
C VAL A 308 -10.46 5.53 4.15
N ASP A 309 -9.63 4.89 3.34
CA ASP A 309 -10.02 3.75 2.49
C ASP A 309 -10.63 2.63 3.32
N LEU A 310 -9.93 2.19 4.37
CA LEU A 310 -10.40 1.15 5.27
C LEU A 310 -11.70 1.55 5.99
N TYR A 311 -11.81 2.79 6.46
CA TYR A 311 -13.03 3.29 7.10
C TYR A 311 -14.25 3.24 6.16
N LYS A 312 -14.08 3.61 4.89
CA LYS A 312 -15.15 3.53 3.88
C LYS A 312 -15.47 2.07 3.55
N TYR A 313 -14.46 1.21 3.41
CA TYR A 313 -14.65 -0.23 3.21
C TYR A 313 -15.45 -0.88 4.34
N MET A 314 -15.09 -0.62 5.60
CA MET A 314 -15.80 -1.12 6.79
C MET A 314 -17.25 -0.63 6.87
N SER A 315 -17.60 0.44 6.15
CA SER A 315 -18.96 0.99 6.11
C SER A 315 -19.84 0.36 5.03
N LYS A 316 -19.26 -0.05 3.90
CA LYS A 316 -20.00 -0.46 2.69
C LYS A 316 -19.78 -1.92 2.29
N GLY A 317 -18.69 -2.54 2.75
CA GLY A 317 -18.28 -3.91 2.38
C GLY A 317 -17.65 -4.01 0.99
N ASN A 318 -17.55 -2.90 0.26
CA ASN A 318 -16.81 -2.74 -0.97
C ASN A 318 -16.27 -1.30 -1.05
N THR A 319 -15.31 -1.07 -1.93
CA THR A 319 -14.89 0.30 -2.25
C THR A 319 -14.73 0.52 -3.73
N GLU A 320 -15.54 1.44 -4.26
CA GLU A 320 -15.04 2.33 -5.29
C GLU A 320 -14.07 3.30 -4.57
N ILE A 321 -12.74 3.09 -4.71
CA ILE A 321 -11.71 3.90 -4.03
C ILE A 321 -11.88 5.41 -4.27
N PHE A 322 -12.61 5.80 -5.31
CA PHE A 322 -12.86 7.19 -5.69
C PHE A 322 -14.32 7.62 -5.54
N GLU A 323 -15.11 6.98 -4.68
CA GLU A 323 -16.47 7.46 -4.37
C GLU A 323 -16.41 8.66 -3.40
N PHE A 324 -16.63 9.87 -3.95
CA PHE A 324 -16.78 11.10 -3.18
C PHE A 324 -18.28 11.41 -2.98
N ASP A 325 -18.69 11.66 -1.73
CA ASP A 325 -20.12 11.72 -1.36
C ASP A 325 -20.88 12.87 -2.07
N ASP A 326 -20.19 13.94 -2.49
CA ASP A 326 -20.79 15.10 -3.17
C ASP A 326 -20.97 14.97 -4.69
N THR A 327 -20.38 13.96 -5.33
CA THR A 327 -20.50 13.75 -6.79
C THR A 327 -21.86 13.16 -7.22
N LYS A 328 -22.66 12.68 -6.26
CA LYS A 328 -23.99 12.10 -6.50
C LYS A 328 -25.02 13.10 -7.03
N LYS A 329 -24.81 14.42 -6.89
CA LYS A 329 -25.77 15.42 -7.40
C LYS A 329 -25.69 15.68 -8.90
N ASN A 330 -24.59 15.31 -9.58
CA ASN A 330 -24.41 15.58 -11.01
C ASN A 330 -24.53 14.34 -11.91
N ASN A 331 -24.54 13.12 -11.36
CA ASN A 331 -24.51 11.85 -12.12
C ASN A 331 -25.87 11.14 -12.28
N SER A 332 -26.97 11.68 -11.76
CA SER A 332 -28.32 11.08 -11.93
C SER A 332 -28.86 11.10 -13.37
N ASN A 333 -28.12 11.67 -14.34
CA ASN A 333 -28.43 11.62 -15.77
C ASN A 333 -27.60 10.59 -16.57
N SER A 334 -26.68 9.84 -15.97
CA SER A 334 -25.78 8.92 -16.70
C SER A 334 -26.01 7.42 -16.43
N GLU A 335 -26.93 7.05 -15.54
CA GLU A 335 -27.22 5.64 -15.19
C GLU A 335 -27.82 4.80 -16.34
N ASN A 336 -28.17 5.41 -17.48
CA ASN A 336 -28.77 4.68 -18.61
C ASN A 336 -27.79 4.19 -19.69
N SER A 337 -26.47 4.20 -19.43
CA SER A 337 -25.45 3.84 -20.43
C SER A 337 -24.67 2.53 -20.15
N ARG A 338 -25.06 1.72 -19.15
CA ARG A 338 -24.41 0.43 -18.87
C ARG A 338 -24.89 -0.74 -19.75
N GLN A 339 -25.74 -0.49 -20.75
CA GLN A 339 -26.15 -1.47 -21.75
C GLN A 339 -26.01 -0.87 -23.16
N ASN A 340 -24.80 -0.85 -23.71
CA ASN A 340 -24.55 -0.98 -25.15
C ASN A 340 -23.05 -0.87 -25.44
N THR A 341 -22.35 -2.01 -25.31
CA THR A 341 -21.15 -2.32 -26.09
C THR A 341 -20.95 -3.84 -26.09
N GLU A 342 -21.97 -4.59 -26.54
CA GLU A 342 -21.76 -5.92 -27.12
C GLU A 342 -21.88 -5.77 -28.64
N ASN A 343 -20.71 -5.76 -29.28
CA ASN A 343 -20.38 -6.04 -30.69
C ASN A 343 -19.45 -4.97 -31.28
N SER A 344 -18.15 -5.26 -31.21
CA SER A 344 -17.23 -4.88 -32.27
C SER A 344 -16.27 -6.03 -32.48
N ASN A 345 -16.35 -6.59 -33.69
CA ASN A 345 -15.53 -7.68 -34.19
C ASN A 345 -14.04 -7.44 -33.92
N THR A 346 -13.39 -8.53 -33.54
CA THR A 346 -11.94 -8.71 -33.50
C THR A 346 -11.31 -8.37 -34.85
N ASP A 347 -10.54 -7.29 -34.90
CA ASP A 347 -9.39 -7.20 -35.79
C ASP A 347 -8.16 -6.94 -34.92
N SER A 348 -7.34 -7.98 -34.80
CA SER A 348 -6.13 -8.01 -34.01
C SER A 348 -5.06 -7.18 -34.68
N SER A 349 -5.01 -5.88 -34.39
CA SER A 349 -3.81 -5.08 -34.63
C SER A 349 -2.81 -5.37 -33.51
N GLU A 350 -1.80 -6.21 -33.79
CA GLU A 350 -0.65 -6.44 -32.93
C GLU A 350 0.06 -5.10 -32.63
N VAL A 351 -0.13 -4.59 -31.41
CA VAL A 351 0.73 -3.53 -30.88
C VAL A 351 2.02 -4.22 -30.42
N ASN A 352 3.08 -4.02 -31.21
CA ASN A 352 4.40 -4.56 -30.94
C ASN A 352 4.91 -4.05 -29.58
N ILE A 353 5.02 -4.94 -28.60
CA ILE A 353 5.54 -4.63 -27.26
C ILE A 353 7.06 -4.53 -27.38
N ASP A 354 7.57 -3.31 -27.51
CA ASP A 354 9.01 -3.07 -27.44
C ASP A 354 9.47 -3.15 -25.97
N SER A 355 9.95 -4.32 -25.56
CA SER A 355 10.49 -4.60 -24.22
C SER A 355 11.88 -4.00 -23.98
N ASN A 356 12.43 -3.21 -24.91
CA ASN A 356 13.83 -2.75 -24.88
C ASN A 356 14.03 -1.28 -24.47
N ASN A 357 13.19 -0.69 -23.62
CA ASN A 357 13.49 0.65 -23.12
C ASN A 357 14.43 0.62 -21.89
N LYS A 358 15.75 0.64 -22.15
CA LYS A 358 16.83 0.74 -21.14
C LYS A 358 16.86 2.07 -20.33
N ASN A 359 15.82 2.91 -20.40
CA ASN A 359 15.77 4.20 -19.72
C ASN A 359 14.57 4.31 -18.76
N ASN A 360 14.65 3.63 -17.61
CA ASN A 360 13.70 3.79 -16.50
C ASN A 360 14.26 4.68 -15.37
N SER A 361 14.96 5.77 -15.73
CA SER A 361 15.36 6.80 -14.75
C SER A 361 14.29 7.89 -14.72
N VAL A 362 13.44 7.88 -13.68
CA VAL A 362 12.46 8.92 -13.41
C VAL A 362 12.62 9.39 -11.96
N ASN A 363 12.79 10.70 -11.80
CA ASN A 363 12.94 11.41 -10.54
C ASN A 363 11.63 11.38 -9.72
N THR A 364 11.66 10.70 -8.57
CA THR A 364 10.56 10.33 -7.66
C THR A 364 10.24 11.40 -6.61
N GLY A 365 10.05 12.65 -7.03
CA GLY A 365 9.71 13.75 -6.11
C GLY A 365 8.46 13.51 -5.23
N ASP A 366 7.54 12.62 -5.62
CA ASP A 366 6.35 12.28 -4.82
C ASP A 366 6.53 11.08 -3.88
N ILE A 367 7.54 10.23 -4.07
CA ILE A 367 7.66 8.94 -3.35
C ILE A 367 8.97 8.87 -2.54
N THR A 368 9.99 9.66 -2.87
CA THR A 368 11.23 9.70 -2.10
C THR A 368 11.85 11.08 -2.12
N GLU A 369 11.49 11.95 -1.18
CA GLU A 369 12.48 12.90 -0.66
C GLU A 369 13.46 12.11 0.19
N LYS A 370 14.57 11.67 -0.42
CA LYS A 370 15.77 11.31 0.34
C LYS A 370 16.22 12.55 1.09
N HIS A 371 16.26 12.54 2.42
CA HIS A 371 17.32 13.29 3.09
C HIS A 371 17.79 12.65 4.39
N ASN A 372 19.12 12.60 4.46
CA ASN A 372 19.99 12.05 5.48
C ASN A 372 19.71 12.70 6.84
N SER A 373 19.44 11.88 7.87
CA SER A 373 19.39 12.35 9.26
C SER A 373 20.79 12.72 9.72
N GLN A 374 21.15 13.99 9.60
CA GLN A 374 22.27 14.56 10.35
C GLN A 374 21.71 15.32 11.56
N VAL A 375 22.10 14.82 12.73
CA VAL A 375 21.95 15.44 14.03
C VAL A 375 22.62 16.81 14.01
N ASP A 376 21.94 17.86 14.45
CA ASP A 376 22.66 18.95 15.13
C ASP A 376 21.83 19.65 16.20
N GLU A 377 22.50 19.91 17.32
CA GLU A 377 22.03 20.62 18.50
C GLU A 377 22.23 22.14 18.32
N GLY A 378 21.42 22.95 19.00
CA GLY A 378 21.86 24.28 19.44
C GLY A 378 21.48 25.50 18.58
N GLN A 379 20.97 26.51 19.27
CA GLN A 379 20.46 27.81 18.80
C GLN A 379 21.56 28.77 18.30
N GLN A 380 21.26 29.65 17.32
CA GLN A 380 21.07 31.11 17.53
C GLN A 380 20.77 31.89 16.23
N GLU A 381 20.01 32.97 16.40
CA GLU A 381 19.57 33.96 15.40
C GLU A 381 20.69 34.59 14.56
N THR A 382 20.43 34.87 13.27
CA THR A 382 20.43 36.25 12.73
C THR A 382 19.91 36.32 11.28
N THR A 383 19.19 37.40 11.03
CA THR A 383 18.47 37.82 9.81
C THR A 383 19.39 38.29 8.68
N VAL A 384 19.25 37.76 7.45
CA VAL A 384 19.50 38.48 6.17
C VAL A 384 18.63 37.88 5.04
N LYS A 385 18.06 38.73 4.18
CA LYS A 385 17.22 38.43 2.99
C LYS A 385 18.06 38.02 1.74
N PRO A 386 17.45 37.49 0.66
CA PRO A 386 18.08 36.52 -0.24
C PRO A 386 18.73 37.12 -1.49
N GLU A 387 19.76 36.43 -2.01
CA GLU A 387 20.25 36.58 -3.37
C GLU A 387 20.41 35.21 -4.06
N SER A 388 20.11 35.22 -5.35
CA SER A 388 20.10 34.14 -6.33
C SER A 388 21.50 33.62 -6.69
N ASN A 389 21.63 32.31 -6.95
CA ASN A 389 22.08 31.74 -8.25
C ASN A 389 22.69 30.32 -8.17
N ASN A 390 22.35 29.55 -9.21
CA ASN A 390 23.11 28.54 -9.95
C ASN A 390 23.42 27.16 -9.34
N ALA A 391 22.72 26.18 -9.92
CA ALA A 391 23.05 24.76 -9.92
C ALA A 391 23.91 24.42 -11.15
N GLU A 392 25.08 23.82 -10.95
CA GLU A 392 25.78 23.03 -11.97
C GLU A 392 26.54 21.85 -11.31
N ASN A 393 26.28 20.66 -11.86
CA ASN A 393 27.23 19.59 -12.15
C ASN A 393 27.72 18.64 -11.04
N TYR A 394 27.12 17.44 -10.96
CA TYR A 394 27.76 16.18 -10.49
C TYR A 394 26.96 14.98 -11.04
N ASP A 395 27.22 14.58 -12.28
CA ASP A 395 26.71 13.32 -12.84
C ASP A 395 27.71 12.79 -13.87
N ASP A 396 28.66 11.95 -13.41
CA ASP A 396 29.53 11.12 -14.25
C ASP A 396 30.42 10.27 -13.33
N GLN A 397 29.94 9.12 -12.86
CA GLN A 397 30.75 7.94 -12.47
C GLN A 397 29.93 6.84 -11.76
N VAL A 398 28.92 6.23 -12.40
CA VAL A 398 28.55 4.83 -12.09
C VAL A 398 27.97 4.15 -13.34
N MET A 399 28.76 4.08 -14.41
CA MET A 399 28.45 3.28 -15.61
C MET A 399 29.54 2.21 -15.77
N ALA A 400 29.38 1.06 -15.13
CA ALA A 400 30.01 -0.19 -15.58
C ALA A 400 29.41 -1.40 -14.84
N LEU A 401 29.12 -2.45 -15.61
CA LEU A 401 28.80 -3.84 -15.22
C LEU A 401 27.31 -4.18 -15.07
N ALA A 402 26.62 -4.33 -16.20
CA ALA A 402 25.55 -5.31 -16.33
C ALA A 402 25.78 -6.10 -17.63
N ASP A 403 26.12 -7.37 -17.47
CA ASP A 403 26.41 -8.35 -18.51
C ASP A 403 25.14 -8.66 -19.34
N ASP A 404 25.31 -8.69 -20.65
CA ASP A 404 24.27 -8.87 -21.66
C ASP A 404 23.98 -10.36 -21.83
N ASN A 405 22.78 -10.81 -21.45
CA ASN A 405 22.08 -11.97 -22.02
C ASN A 405 20.62 -11.96 -21.51
N TYR A 406 19.73 -11.35 -22.29
CA TYR A 406 18.29 -11.38 -22.11
C TYR A 406 17.67 -12.22 -23.24
N GLU A 407 17.00 -13.30 -22.86
CA GLU A 407 16.11 -14.07 -23.75
C GLU A 407 14.67 -13.77 -23.30
N PRO A 408 13.81 -13.20 -24.17
CA PRO A 408 12.41 -12.95 -23.83
C PRO A 408 11.63 -14.26 -23.64
N PHE A 409 10.78 -14.30 -22.62
CA PHE A 409 9.88 -15.44 -22.38
C PHE A 409 8.75 -15.43 -23.42
N THR A 410 8.71 -16.44 -24.28
CA THR A 410 7.61 -16.71 -25.22
C THR A 410 6.59 -17.64 -24.58
N LEU A 411 5.30 -17.25 -24.58
CA LEU A 411 4.17 -18.11 -24.24
C LEU A 411 4.13 -19.32 -25.20
N ALA A 412 4.49 -20.50 -24.72
CA ALA A 412 4.29 -21.75 -25.44
C ALA A 412 2.82 -22.20 -25.30
N SER A 413 2.17 -22.47 -26.42
CA SER A 413 0.89 -23.17 -26.47
C SER A 413 1.05 -24.58 -25.88
N THR A 414 0.17 -24.94 -24.95
CA THR A 414 0.16 -26.24 -24.29
C THR A 414 -0.30 -27.36 -25.22
N PRO A 415 0.34 -28.54 -25.17
CA PRO A 415 -0.33 -29.81 -25.39
C PRO A 415 -0.51 -30.57 -24.06
N ASP A 416 -1.60 -31.33 -23.99
CA ASP A 416 -2.13 -32.05 -22.85
C ASP A 416 -1.15 -32.94 -22.06
N SER A 417 -1.30 -32.86 -20.73
CA SER A 417 -1.33 -33.94 -19.73
C SER A 417 -0.20 -34.98 -19.56
N VAL A 418 0.04 -35.24 -18.27
CA VAL A 418 0.58 -36.44 -17.59
C VAL A 418 2.10 -36.56 -17.39
N ALA A 419 2.47 -36.64 -16.10
CA ALA A 419 3.60 -37.32 -15.46
C ALA A 419 4.69 -36.42 -14.83
N ALA A 420 4.64 -36.30 -13.49
CA ALA A 420 5.74 -36.68 -12.59
C ALA A 420 5.33 -36.44 -11.13
N ALA A 421 4.95 -37.52 -10.44
CA ALA A 421 4.98 -37.62 -9.00
C ALA A 421 6.41 -37.93 -8.54
N ASN A 422 6.80 -37.39 -7.37
CA ASN A 422 7.77 -37.88 -6.37
C ASN A 422 8.76 -36.81 -5.88
N SER A 423 8.46 -36.18 -4.74
CA SER A 423 9.46 -35.59 -3.84
C SER A 423 8.91 -35.47 -2.41
N ASP A 424 8.63 -36.59 -1.75
CA ASP A 424 8.12 -36.63 -0.36
C ASP A 424 9.18 -36.94 0.72
N ASP A 425 10.44 -37.21 0.35
CA ASP A 425 11.45 -37.66 1.32
C ASP A 425 12.23 -36.52 2.01
N ASP A 426 12.38 -35.34 1.39
CA ASP A 426 13.17 -34.24 1.98
C ASP A 426 12.41 -33.44 3.06
N ASN A 427 11.06 -33.45 3.01
CA ASN A 427 10.22 -32.76 3.99
C ASN A 427 10.19 -33.49 5.34
N ASN A 428 10.33 -34.82 5.36
CA ASN A 428 10.32 -35.58 6.61
C ASN A 428 11.57 -35.31 7.46
N PHE A 429 12.74 -35.13 6.84
CA PHE A 429 14.00 -34.91 7.58
C PHE A 429 14.00 -33.55 8.33
N ILE A 430 13.52 -32.49 7.69
CA ILE A 430 13.42 -31.15 8.30
C ILE A 430 12.41 -31.16 9.46
N PHE A 431 11.30 -31.91 9.34
CA PHE A 431 10.34 -32.09 10.42
C PHE A 431 10.93 -32.82 11.64
N TYR A 432 11.75 -33.87 11.44
CA TYR A 432 12.37 -34.61 12.55
C TYR A 432 13.42 -33.80 13.31
N VAL A 433 14.21 -32.96 12.62
CA VAL A 433 15.21 -32.08 13.26
C VAL A 433 14.54 -30.97 14.09
N SER A 434 13.43 -30.41 13.58
CA SER A 434 12.59 -29.44 14.31
C SER A 434 11.98 -30.04 15.59
N LEU A 435 11.49 -31.28 15.51
CA LEU A 435 10.85 -31.97 16.63
C LEU A 435 11.83 -32.29 17.77
N ILE A 436 13.07 -32.70 17.44
CA ILE A 436 14.12 -32.96 18.44
C ILE A 436 14.53 -31.68 19.16
N GLY A 437 14.62 -30.55 18.44
CA GLY A 437 14.89 -29.24 19.03
C GLY A 437 13.83 -28.81 20.03
N LEU A 438 12.54 -28.97 19.69
CA LEU A 438 11.41 -28.68 20.56
C LEU A 438 11.40 -29.53 21.84
N VAL A 439 11.72 -30.82 21.73
CA VAL A 439 11.80 -31.73 22.90
C VAL A 439 12.94 -31.34 23.84
N ALA A 440 14.09 -30.92 23.29
CA ALA A 440 15.22 -30.46 24.09
C ALA A 440 14.89 -29.18 24.88
N VAL A 441 14.23 -28.20 24.25
CA VAL A 441 13.80 -26.95 24.91
C VAL A 441 12.78 -27.23 26.01
N ALA A 442 11.80 -28.10 25.77
CA ALA A 442 10.81 -28.49 26.77
C ALA A 442 11.46 -29.21 27.98
N ALA A 443 12.47 -30.05 27.76
CA ALA A 443 13.21 -30.71 28.83
C ALA A 443 14.00 -29.71 29.68
N VAL A 444 14.64 -28.72 29.07
CA VAL A 444 15.36 -27.65 29.77
C VAL A 444 14.41 -26.80 30.61
N LEU A 445 13.26 -26.39 30.07
CA LEU A 445 12.26 -25.62 30.80
C LEU A 445 11.68 -26.40 31.98
N LEU A 446 11.47 -27.71 31.84
CA LEU A 446 10.98 -28.58 32.91
C LEU A 446 12.03 -28.75 34.02
N ILE A 447 13.31 -28.88 33.66
CA ILE A 447 14.42 -28.89 34.61
C ILE A 447 14.51 -27.56 35.36
N ILE A 448 14.43 -26.42 34.66
CA ILE A 448 14.45 -25.09 35.28
C ILE A 448 13.28 -24.95 36.26
N ARG A 449 12.07 -25.37 35.87
CA ARG A 449 10.87 -25.30 36.74
C ARG A 449 11.00 -26.18 37.98
N LEU A 450 11.59 -27.37 37.86
CA LEU A 450 11.86 -28.28 38.99
C LEU A 450 13.02 -27.78 39.88
N THR A 451 13.96 -27.02 39.32
CA THR A 451 15.11 -26.48 40.06
C THR A 451 14.76 -25.19 40.80
N VAL A 452 13.89 -24.34 40.22
CA VAL A 452 13.37 -23.11 40.85
C VAL A 452 12.44 -23.43 42.03
N LEU A 453 11.72 -24.55 41.99
CA LEU A 453 10.88 -25.03 43.10
C LEU A 453 11.67 -25.60 44.29
N LYS A 454 13.00 -25.72 44.17
CA LYS A 454 13.86 -26.36 45.19
C LYS A 454 14.41 -25.37 46.23
N LYS A 455 13.98 -24.10 46.23
CA LYS A 455 14.62 -23.04 47.04
C LYS A 455 14.25 -23.05 48.53
N ASP A 456 13.20 -23.77 48.93
CA ASP A 456 12.73 -23.78 50.34
C ASP A 456 12.74 -25.19 50.96
N GLY A 457 13.87 -25.90 50.87
CA GLY A 457 14.36 -26.83 51.91
C GLY A 457 13.54 -28.06 52.37
N GLU A 458 12.32 -28.32 51.89
CA GLU A 458 11.47 -29.42 52.41
C GLU A 458 11.20 -30.52 51.35
N PRO A 459 11.25 -31.82 51.70
CA PRO A 459 10.99 -32.90 50.75
C PRO A 459 9.50 -33.11 50.45
N PHE A 460 9.17 -33.23 49.17
CA PHE A 460 7.82 -33.50 48.67
C PHE A 460 7.34 -34.91 49.07
N ARG A 461 6.26 -35.03 49.86
CA ARG A 461 5.60 -36.31 50.20
C ARG A 461 4.39 -36.55 49.30
N LEU A 462 4.43 -37.61 48.48
CA LEU A 462 3.43 -37.89 47.45
C LEU A 462 2.15 -38.61 47.91
N PHE A 463 1.97 -38.89 49.21
CA PHE A 463 0.77 -39.57 49.73
C PHE A 463 0.35 -38.99 51.10
N GLY A 464 -0.89 -38.48 51.15
CA GLY A 464 -1.47 -37.81 52.33
C GLY A 464 -1.91 -38.75 53.44
N LYS A 465 -1.81 -38.28 54.69
CA LYS A 465 -2.42 -38.90 55.87
C LYS A 465 -3.96 -38.77 55.82
N ARG A 466 -4.68 -39.86 56.08
CA ARG A 466 -6.09 -39.83 56.53
C ARG A 466 -6.18 -39.36 57.98
N LYS A 467 -7.28 -38.67 58.31
CA LYS A 467 -7.63 -38.14 59.64
C LYS A 467 -8.89 -38.85 60.16
N GLY A 468 -8.88 -39.25 61.44
CA GLY A 468 -10.03 -39.72 62.27
C GLY A 468 -10.32 -41.24 62.19
N ASP A 469 -10.55 -42.01 63.27
CA ASP A 469 -10.98 -41.68 64.65
C ASP A 469 -10.50 -42.74 65.67
N LYS A 470 -10.36 -42.26 66.93
CA LYS A 470 -10.23 -42.94 68.24
C LYS A 470 -9.27 -44.12 68.42
#